data_AF-A0A8J3IHD9-F1
#
_entry.id   AF-A0A8J3IHD9-F1
#
_cell.length_a   1.000
_cell.length_b   1.000
_cell.length_c   1.000
_cell.angle_alpha   90.00
_cell.angle_beta   90.00
_cell.angle_gamma   90.00
#
_symmetry.space_group_name_H-M   'P 1'
#
loop_
_entity.id
_entity.type
_entity.pdbx_description
1 polymer ?
#
loop_
_entity_poly.entity_id
_entity_poly.type
_entity_poly.pdbx_seq_one_letter_code
_entity_poly.pdbx_strand_id
1 'polypeptide(L)'
;MSSSCDEKLVEQALNQAIARRRPKAGLLHHSDRGSQYTSRAYQACLQRFGIQSSMSHKGNCWDNAAMESFFGTLKDECVGEITYSSYDEARLALFTERLRDE
;
A
#
# COMPACT_ATOMS: atom_id res chain seq x y z
N MET A 1 9.81 0.62 -9.26
CA MET A 1 8.77 1.50 -8.66
C MET A 1 9.40 2.85 -8.37
N SER A 2 8.63 3.92 -8.17
CA SER A 2 9.20 5.21 -7.73
C SER A 2 9.96 5.04 -6.41
N SER A 3 11.08 5.76 -6.23
CA SER A 3 11.90 5.77 -5.02
C SER A 3 11.43 6.82 -3.99
N SER A 4 10.39 7.57 -4.32
CA SER A 4 9.82 8.62 -3.49
C SER A 4 8.36 8.30 -3.15
N CYS A 5 7.88 8.80 -2.00
CA CYS A 5 6.48 8.66 -1.60
C CYS A 5 5.60 9.62 -2.44
N ASP A 6 5.35 9.25 -3.69
CA ASP A 6 4.65 10.06 -4.69
C ASP A 6 3.45 9.34 -5.30
N GLU A 7 2.70 10.06 -6.14
CA GLU A 7 1.54 9.54 -6.88
C GLU A 7 1.90 8.31 -7.74
N LYS A 8 3.07 8.30 -8.37
CA LYS A 8 3.49 7.20 -9.24
C LYS A 8 3.69 5.92 -8.46
N LEU A 9 4.21 6.01 -7.23
CA LEU A 9 4.38 4.87 -6.36
C LEU A 9 3.04 4.19 -6.06
N VAL A 10 2.05 4.98 -5.61
CA VAL A 10 0.73 4.43 -5.25
C VAL A 10 -0.02 3.88 -6.47
N GLU A 11 0.12 4.53 -7.64
CA GLU A 11 -0.46 4.03 -8.89
C GLU A 11 0.17 2.70 -9.33
N GLN A 12 1.50 2.58 -9.25
CA GLN A 12 2.20 1.33 -9.57
C GLN A 12 1.81 0.21 -8.61
N ALA A 13 1.65 0.50 -7.32
CA ALA A 13 1.20 -0.47 -6.32
C ALA A 13 -0.22 -0.97 -6.61
N LEU A 14 -1.14 -0.04 -6.91
CA LEU A 14 -2.53 -0.38 -7.28
C LEU A 14 -2.57 -1.27 -8.53
N ASN A 15 -1.82 -0.92 -9.59
CA ASN A 15 -1.77 -1.72 -10.81
C ASN A 15 -1.25 -3.14 -10.56
N GLN A 16 -0.22 -3.30 -9.72
CA GLN A 16 0.27 -4.63 -9.34
C GLN A 16 -0.76 -5.43 -8.55
N ALA A 17 -1.46 -4.78 -7.60
CA ALA A 17 -2.51 -5.43 -6.82
C ALA A 17 -3.67 -5.91 -7.71
N ILE A 18 -4.12 -5.08 -8.66
CA ILE A 18 -5.18 -5.43 -9.62
C ILE A 18 -4.75 -6.58 -10.52
N ALA A 19 -3.52 -6.53 -11.05
CA ALA A 19 -3.00 -7.60 -11.92
C ALA A 19 -2.94 -8.95 -11.19
N ARG A 20 -2.55 -8.94 -9.91
CA ARG A 20 -2.43 -10.14 -9.06
C ARG A 20 -3.77 -10.68 -8.58
N ARG A 21 -4.68 -9.79 -8.16
CA ARG A 21 -5.94 -10.18 -7.48
C ARG A 21 -7.15 -10.23 -8.41
N ARG A 22 -7.10 -9.55 -9.56
CA ARG A 22 -8.17 -9.43 -10.56
C ARG A 22 -9.55 -9.14 -9.92
N PRO A 23 -9.67 -8.05 -9.16
CA PRO A 23 -10.91 -7.73 -8.46
C PRO A 23 -12.05 -7.44 -9.44
N LYS A 24 -13.28 -7.71 -9.01
CA LYS A 24 -14.49 -7.30 -9.73
C LYS A 24 -14.76 -5.80 -9.51
N ALA A 25 -15.53 -5.20 -10.41
CA ALA A 25 -16.05 -3.85 -10.24
C ALA A 25 -16.88 -3.74 -8.95
N GLY A 26 -16.84 -2.57 -8.31
CA GLY A 26 -17.48 -2.32 -7.02
C GLY A 26 -16.60 -2.62 -5.81
N LEU A 27 -15.32 -2.98 -6.01
CA LEU A 27 -14.35 -3.04 -4.91
C LEU A 27 -14.24 -1.66 -4.24
N LEU A 28 -14.29 -1.64 -2.92
CA LEU A 28 -13.99 -0.44 -2.15
C LEU A 28 -12.48 -0.37 -1.87
N HIS A 29 -11.86 0.73 -2.27
CA HIS A 29 -10.48 1.07 -1.92
C HIS A 29 -10.49 2.15 -0.85
N HIS A 30 -10.11 1.78 0.38
CA HIS A 30 -9.99 2.71 1.49
C HIS A 30 -8.54 3.20 1.61
N SER A 31 -8.34 4.51 1.67
CA SER A 31 -7.04 5.17 1.87
C SER A 31 -7.13 6.32 2.86
N ASP A 32 -6.00 6.85 3.29
CA ASP A 32 -5.97 8.16 3.91
C ASP A 32 -6.24 9.28 2.88
N ARG A 33 -6.17 10.55 3.32
CA ARG A 33 -6.36 11.75 2.48
C ARG A 33 -5.03 12.35 1.97
N GLY A 34 -3.98 11.54 1.85
CA GLY A 34 -2.68 11.97 1.33
C GLY A 34 -2.78 12.58 -0.07
N SER A 35 -1.81 13.44 -0.42
CA SER A 35 -1.78 14.09 -1.74
C SER A 35 -1.65 13.10 -2.89
N GLN A 36 -1.03 11.93 -2.64
CA GLN A 36 -0.89 10.84 -3.60
C GLN A 36 -2.24 10.17 -3.91
N TYR A 37 -3.11 10.01 -2.90
CA TYR A 37 -4.42 9.36 -3.05
C TYR A 37 -5.51 10.33 -3.52
N THR A 38 -5.38 11.62 -3.19
CA THR A 38 -6.31 12.67 -3.63
C THR A 38 -6.00 13.23 -5.02
N SER A 39 -4.91 12.79 -5.64
CA SER A 39 -4.49 13.26 -6.96
C SER A 39 -5.50 12.87 -8.05
N ARG A 40 -5.55 13.70 -9.11
CA ARG A 40 -6.44 13.45 -10.24
C ARG A 40 -6.11 12.16 -10.98
N ALA A 41 -4.82 11.86 -11.20
CA ALA A 41 -4.46 10.66 -11.97
C ALA A 41 -4.74 9.39 -11.17
N TYR A 42 -4.53 9.40 -9.84
CA TYR A 42 -4.86 8.26 -8.99
C TYR A 42 -6.37 7.99 -8.94
N GLN A 43 -7.19 9.02 -8.75
CA GLN A 43 -8.65 8.88 -8.77
C GLN A 43 -9.17 8.41 -10.14
N ALA A 44 -8.59 8.90 -11.25
CA ALA A 44 -8.91 8.42 -12.59
C ALA A 44 -8.53 6.94 -12.78
N CYS A 45 -7.40 6.50 -12.19
CA CYS A 45 -6.98 5.11 -12.21
C CYS A 45 -7.99 4.19 -11.51
N LEU A 46 -8.43 4.55 -10.29
CA LEU A 46 -9.48 3.81 -9.57
C LEU A 46 -10.77 3.72 -10.39
N GLN A 47 -11.21 4.83 -10.97
CA GLN A 47 -12.41 4.88 -11.80
C GLN A 47 -12.31 3.97 -13.03
N ARG A 48 -11.14 3.93 -13.70
CA ARG A 48 -10.91 3.08 -14.88
C ARG A 48 -11.13 1.59 -14.58
N PHE A 49 -10.85 1.16 -13.36
CA PHE A 49 -11.03 -0.22 -12.92
C PHE A 49 -12.36 -0.47 -12.20
N GLY A 50 -13.26 0.54 -12.15
CA GLY A 50 -14.54 0.42 -11.45
C GLY A 50 -14.40 0.26 -9.94
N ILE A 51 -13.32 0.79 -9.37
CA ILE A 51 -13.03 0.75 -7.93
C ILE A 51 -13.61 2.00 -7.29
N GLN A 52 -14.33 1.83 -6.18
CA GLN A 52 -14.91 2.91 -5.40
C GLN A 52 -13.88 3.44 -4.41
N SER A 53 -13.62 4.74 -4.46
CA SER A 53 -12.72 5.42 -3.54
C SER A 53 -13.43 5.71 -2.21
N SER A 54 -12.81 5.34 -1.10
CA SER A 54 -13.21 5.68 0.26
C SER A 54 -12.00 6.28 0.96
N MET A 55 -12.17 7.40 1.66
CA MET A 55 -11.05 8.06 2.34
C MET A 55 -11.36 8.32 3.80
N SER A 56 -10.36 8.19 4.66
CA SER A 56 -10.48 8.49 6.09
C SER A 56 -10.96 9.92 6.34
N HIS A 57 -11.70 10.14 7.41
CA HIS A 57 -12.07 11.48 7.85
C HIS A 57 -10.87 12.21 8.44
N LYS A 58 -10.85 13.55 8.31
CA LYS A 58 -9.80 14.36 8.93
C LYS A 58 -9.87 14.20 10.45
N GLY A 59 -8.77 13.75 11.06
CA GLY A 59 -8.67 13.60 12.52
C GLY A 59 -9.30 12.32 13.09
N ASN A 60 -9.68 11.36 12.23
CA ASN A 60 -10.18 10.06 12.67
C ASN A 60 -9.10 8.98 12.51
N CYS A 61 -8.35 8.70 13.58
CA CYS A 61 -7.32 7.65 13.58
C CYS A 61 -7.89 6.24 13.40
N TRP A 62 -9.15 6.02 13.77
CA TRP A 62 -9.80 4.70 13.69
C TRP A 62 -9.93 4.19 12.25
N ASP A 63 -10.08 5.10 11.28
CA ASP A 63 -10.22 4.74 9.86
C ASP A 63 -8.93 4.09 9.31
N ASN A 64 -7.76 4.43 9.87
CA ASN A 64 -6.45 3.93 9.42
C ASN A 64 -5.81 2.91 10.39
N ALA A 65 -6.47 2.62 11.52
CA ALA A 65 -5.90 1.78 12.59
C ALA A 65 -5.48 0.38 12.10
N ALA A 66 -6.21 -0.21 11.14
CA ALA A 66 -5.86 -1.50 10.55
C ALA A 66 -4.53 -1.44 9.77
N MET A 67 -4.32 -0.39 8.98
CA MET A 67 -3.08 -0.20 8.24
C MET A 67 -1.92 0.17 9.16
N GLU A 68 -2.16 0.97 10.19
CA GLU A 68 -1.16 1.30 11.21
C GLU A 68 -0.70 0.05 11.96
N SER A 69 -1.63 -0.82 12.36
CA SER A 69 -1.32 -2.09 13.03
C SER A 69 -0.52 -3.03 12.13
N PHE A 70 -0.90 -3.13 10.85
CA PHE A 70 -0.15 -3.90 9.85
C PHE A 70 1.29 -3.39 9.70
N PHE A 71 1.49 -2.08 9.54
CA PHE A 71 2.83 -1.52 9.39
C PHE A 71 3.65 -1.57 10.68
N GLY A 72 3.01 -1.51 11.85
CA GLY A 72 3.66 -1.77 13.15
C GLY A 72 4.24 -3.17 13.19
N THR A 73 3.39 -4.18 12.96
CA THR A 73 3.78 -5.60 12.94
C THR A 73 4.89 -5.86 11.93
N LEU A 74 4.74 -5.35 10.69
CA LEU A 74 5.74 -5.52 9.64
C LEU A 74 7.09 -4.90 10.01
N LYS A 75 7.11 -3.75 10.68
CA LYS A 75 8.36 -3.12 11.12
C LYS A 75 8.98 -3.92 12.26
N ASP A 76 8.20 -4.30 13.26
CA ASP A 76 8.70 -5.02 14.42
C ASP A 76 9.32 -6.36 14.01
N GLU A 77 8.59 -7.13 13.19
CA GLU A 77 9.06 -8.45 12.79
C GLU A 77 10.20 -8.37 11.77
N CYS A 78 10.12 -7.51 10.76
CA CYS A 78 11.01 -7.56 9.61
C CYS A 78 12.14 -6.52 9.62
N VAL A 79 12.08 -5.51 10.50
CA VAL A 79 13.03 -4.37 10.50
C VAL A 79 13.52 -4.03 11.91
N GLY A 80 12.78 -4.36 12.97
CA GLY A 80 13.07 -3.93 14.34
C GLY A 80 14.48 -4.31 14.80
N GLU A 81 14.86 -5.57 14.59
CA GLU A 81 16.18 -6.11 14.97
C GLU A 81 17.09 -6.37 13.74
N ILE A 82 16.60 -6.11 12.53
CA ILE A 82 17.30 -6.45 11.28
C ILE A 82 17.75 -5.17 10.58
N THR A 83 19.07 -5.00 10.45
CA THR A 83 19.66 -3.94 9.63
C THR A 83 20.07 -4.51 8.29
N TYR A 84 19.48 -4.00 7.21
CA TYR A 84 19.84 -4.39 5.85
C TYR A 84 20.99 -3.52 5.34
N SER A 85 21.93 -4.13 4.62
CA SER A 85 23.08 -3.45 4.02
C SER A 85 22.70 -2.68 2.75
N SER A 86 21.56 -3.01 2.15
CA SER A 86 21.03 -2.32 0.97
C SER A 86 19.50 -2.40 0.88
N TYR A 87 18.92 -1.51 0.06
CA TYR A 87 17.49 -1.56 -0.25
C TYR A 87 17.09 -2.85 -0.98
N ASP A 88 17.94 -3.37 -1.87
CA ASP A 88 17.64 -4.59 -2.62
C ASP A 88 17.62 -5.83 -1.72
N GLU A 89 18.50 -5.88 -0.73
CA GLU A 89 18.50 -6.91 0.30
C GLU A 89 17.19 -6.87 1.12
N ALA A 90 16.79 -5.69 1.60
CA ALA A 90 15.52 -5.50 2.31
C ALA A 90 14.33 -5.91 1.44
N ARG A 91 14.34 -5.54 0.16
CA ARG A 91 13.28 -5.89 -0.80
C ARG A 91 13.18 -7.39 -1.00
N LEU A 92 14.29 -8.11 -1.11
CA LEU A 92 14.29 -9.55 -1.27
C LEU A 92 13.74 -10.24 -0.01
N ALA A 93 14.21 -9.82 1.17
CA ALA A 93 13.76 -10.38 2.44
C ALA A 93 12.23 -10.22 2.63
N LEU A 94 11.70 -9.02 2.39
CA LEU A 94 10.29 -8.69 2.60
C LEU A 94 9.33 -9.36 1.60
N PHE A 95 9.76 -9.61 0.36
CA PHE A 95 8.87 -10.04 -0.71
C PHE A 95 9.10 -11.47 -1.22
N THR A 96 10.17 -12.15 -0.80
CA THR A 96 10.52 -13.48 -1.31
C THR A 96 10.67 -14.55 -0.23
N GLU A 97 11.28 -14.21 0.92
CA GLU A 97 11.92 -15.21 1.78
C GLU A 97 11.20 -15.52 3.11
N ARG A 98 10.23 -14.71 3.58
CA ARG A 98 9.77 -14.82 4.99
C ARG A 98 8.29 -15.05 5.29
N LEU A 99 7.44 -15.23 4.27
CA LEU A 99 6.01 -15.53 4.47
C LEU A 99 5.68 -17.03 4.34
N ARG A 100 6.65 -17.92 4.57
CA ARG A 100 6.49 -19.38 4.37
C ARG A 100 6.66 -20.24 5.63
N ASP A 101 6.83 -19.63 6.79
CA ASP A 101 6.94 -20.36 8.05
C ASP A 101 5.80 -19.98 9.02
N GLU A 102 4.57 -20.32 8.64
CA GLU A 102 3.45 -20.73 9.54
C GLU A 102 2.51 -21.68 8.81
#